data_AF-A0A642PJG5-F1
#
_entry.id   AF-A0A642PJG5-F1
#
_cell.length_a   1.000
_cell.length_b   1.000
_cell.length_c   1.000
_cell.angle_alpha   90.00
_cell.angle_beta   90.00
_cell.angle_gamma   90.00
#
_symmetry.space_group_name_H-M   'P 1'
#
loop_
_entity.id
_entity.type
_entity.pdbx_description
1 polymer ?
#
loop_
_entity_poly.entity_id
_entity_poly.type
_entity_poly.pdbx_seq_one_letter_code
_entity_poly.pdbx_strand_id
1 'polypeptide(L)'
;AQKPAKRVSASTNPEDAENVLDEKINTAWQGNKGDYITFALKNGAKVDKVAIAFTRDNNLPATFEIQLSGGGGQFLTVYSGTVSEYGKLISYPFKGTTASDLRIVLNDDRVSIAEVKF
;
A
#
# COMPACT_ATOMS: atom_id res chain seq x y z
N ALA A 1 -4.85 -6.91 -28.86
CA ALA A 1 -3.87 -6.21 -28.01
C ALA A 1 -4.05 -6.67 -26.58
N GLN A 2 -2.98 -7.12 -25.92
CA GLN A 2 -3.04 -7.53 -24.51
C GLN A 2 -3.23 -6.25 -23.68
N LYS A 3 -4.25 -6.23 -22.81
CA LYS A 3 -4.47 -5.10 -21.89
C LYS A 3 -3.20 -4.96 -21.04
N PRO A 4 -2.65 -3.76 -20.84
CA PRO A 4 -1.51 -3.57 -19.94
C PRO A 4 -1.84 -4.20 -18.59
N ALA A 5 -0.91 -4.96 -18.02
CA ALA A 5 -1.08 -5.48 -16.66
C ALA A 5 -1.31 -4.28 -15.72
N LYS A 6 -2.36 -4.36 -14.88
CA LYS A 6 -2.63 -3.32 -13.89
C LYS A 6 -1.42 -3.20 -12.96
N ARG A 7 -0.94 -1.98 -12.74
CA ARG A 7 0.20 -1.72 -11.85
C ARG A 7 -0.18 -1.78 -10.37
N VAL A 8 -1.48 -1.71 -10.08
CA VAL A 8 -2.03 -1.83 -8.74
C VAL A 8 -3.31 -2.67 -8.74
N SER A 9 -3.50 -3.47 -7.69
CA SER A 9 -4.69 -4.27 -7.43
C SER A 9 -5.00 -4.29 -5.94
N ALA A 10 -6.26 -4.49 -5.56
CA ALA A 10 -6.67 -4.52 -4.16
C ALA A 10 -7.59 -5.71 -3.89
N SER A 11 -7.61 -6.18 -2.64
CA SER A 11 -8.46 -7.29 -2.18
C SER A 11 -9.95 -6.94 -2.16
N THR A 12 -10.25 -5.67 -1.93
CA THR A 12 -11.59 -5.08 -1.88
C THR A 12 -11.58 -3.75 -2.64
N ASN A 13 -12.76 -3.21 -2.97
CA ASN A 13 -12.94 -1.93 -3.69
C ASN A 13 -11.93 -1.74 -4.85
N PRO A 14 -11.76 -2.73 -5.76
CA PRO A 14 -10.72 -2.72 -6.79
C PRO A 14 -10.88 -1.60 -7.85
N GLU A 15 -12.06 -0.98 -7.91
CA GLU A 15 -12.35 0.22 -8.69
C GLU A 15 -11.57 1.44 -8.19
N ASP A 16 -11.27 1.49 -6.89
CA ASP A 16 -10.57 2.61 -6.24
C ASP A 16 -9.06 2.39 -6.13
N ALA A 17 -8.55 1.23 -6.55
CA ALA A 17 -7.14 0.87 -6.38
C ALA A 17 -6.17 1.86 -7.06
N GLU A 18 -6.56 2.45 -8.18
CA GLU A 18 -5.74 3.43 -8.91
C GLU A 18 -5.73 4.81 -8.22
N ASN A 19 -6.67 5.10 -7.31
CA ASN A 19 -6.71 6.36 -6.57
C ASN A 19 -5.42 6.57 -5.77
N VAL A 20 -4.78 5.50 -5.29
CA VAL A 20 -3.58 5.60 -4.46
C VAL A 20 -2.31 6.05 -5.22
N LEU A 21 -2.41 6.20 -6.54
CA LEU A 21 -1.34 6.59 -7.46
C LEU A 21 -1.72 7.82 -8.31
N ASP A 22 -2.83 8.49 -8.01
CA ASP A 22 -3.39 9.56 -8.85
C ASP A 22 -2.93 10.98 -8.47
N GLU A 23 -2.10 11.08 -7.42
CA GLU A 23 -1.54 12.31 -6.85
C GLU A 23 -2.59 13.25 -6.23
N LYS A 24 -3.74 12.73 -5.79
CA LYS A 24 -4.83 13.48 -5.17
C LYS A 24 -5.17 12.91 -3.80
N ILE A 25 -4.80 13.67 -2.76
CA ILE A 25 -5.06 13.30 -1.36
C ILE A 25 -6.56 13.17 -0.98
N ASN A 26 -7.49 13.62 -1.83
CA ASN A 26 -8.92 13.57 -1.60
C ASN A 26 -9.62 12.36 -2.27
N THR A 27 -8.91 11.58 -3.06
CA THR A 27 -9.34 10.25 -3.51
C THR A 27 -8.62 9.22 -2.64
N ALA A 28 -9.20 8.04 -2.47
CA ALA A 28 -8.58 6.99 -1.68
C ALA A 28 -9.13 5.62 -2.04
N TRP A 29 -8.37 4.58 -1.72
CA TRP A 29 -8.85 3.22 -1.56
C TRP A 29 -9.13 2.96 -0.09
N GLN A 30 -10.29 2.41 0.26
CA GLN A 30 -10.64 2.03 1.64
C GLN A 30 -10.69 0.52 1.79
N GLY A 31 -10.17 0.01 2.90
CA GLY A 31 -10.28 -1.40 3.27
C GLY A 31 -10.52 -1.60 4.76
N ASN A 32 -10.68 -2.86 5.14
CA ASN A 32 -10.85 -3.32 6.52
C ASN A 32 -9.66 -4.17 6.98
N LYS A 33 -9.73 -4.67 8.22
CA LYS A 33 -8.70 -5.57 8.73
C LYS A 33 -8.53 -6.80 7.84
N GLY A 34 -7.30 -7.07 7.42
CA GLY A 34 -6.92 -8.14 6.51
C GLY A 34 -6.99 -7.76 5.04
N ASP A 35 -7.62 -6.64 4.67
CA ASP A 35 -7.59 -6.13 3.32
C ASP A 35 -6.22 -5.59 2.96
N TYR A 36 -5.89 -5.64 1.67
CA TYR A 36 -4.60 -5.25 1.17
C TYR A 36 -4.67 -4.64 -0.22
N ILE A 37 -3.67 -3.81 -0.51
CA ILE A 37 -3.40 -3.26 -1.84
C ILE A 37 -2.00 -3.70 -2.27
N THR A 38 -1.87 -4.17 -3.51
CA THR A 38 -0.64 -4.73 -4.08
C THR A 38 -0.22 -3.94 -5.31
N PHE A 39 1.06 -3.61 -5.39
CA PHE A 39 1.70 -2.86 -6.46
C PHE A 39 2.71 -3.75 -7.18
N ALA A 40 2.57 -3.84 -8.50
CA ALA A 40 3.59 -4.45 -9.34
C ALA A 40 4.77 -3.47 -9.47
N LEU A 41 5.95 -3.90 -9.04
CA LEU A 41 7.18 -3.13 -9.13
C LEU A 41 7.85 -3.36 -10.49
N LYS A 42 8.71 -2.42 -10.88
CA LYS A 42 9.57 -2.62 -12.07
C LYS A 42 10.56 -3.75 -11.78
N ASN A 43 10.87 -4.56 -12.79
CA ASN A 43 11.87 -5.62 -12.68
C ASN A 43 13.19 -5.11 -12.11
N GLY A 44 13.67 -5.76 -11.04
CA GLY A 44 14.91 -5.38 -10.36
C GLY A 44 14.79 -4.16 -9.45
N ALA A 45 13.59 -3.63 -9.20
CA ALA A 45 13.39 -2.52 -8.26
C ALA A 45 13.90 -2.91 -6.87
N LYS A 46 14.76 -2.05 -6.32
CA LYS A 46 15.19 -2.11 -4.93
C LYS A 46 14.39 -1.06 -4.17
N VAL A 47 13.49 -1.52 -3.32
CA VAL A 47 12.66 -0.65 -2.48
C VAL A 47 13.16 -0.76 -1.05
N ASP A 48 13.46 0.36 -0.42
CA ASP A 48 13.92 0.46 0.97
C ASP A 48 13.06 1.40 1.84
N LYS A 49 12.02 1.98 1.24
CA LYS A 49 11.02 2.79 1.92
C LYS A 49 9.73 2.83 1.12
N VAL A 50 8.64 3.13 1.81
CA VAL A 50 7.38 3.55 1.19
C VAL A 50 6.89 4.78 1.92
N ALA A 51 6.48 5.81 1.19
CA ALA A 51 5.70 6.90 1.74
C ALA A 51 4.21 6.62 1.51
N ILE A 52 3.42 6.63 2.57
CA ILE A 52 1.98 6.33 2.52
C ILE A 52 1.23 7.51 3.14
N ALA A 53 0.18 7.97 2.48
CA ALA A 53 -0.79 8.87 3.08
C ALA A 53 -2.05 8.10 3.42
N PHE A 54 -2.31 7.94 4.72
CA PHE A 54 -3.53 7.34 5.21
C PHE A 54 -4.61 8.40 5.45
N THR A 55 -5.87 8.01 5.34
CA THR A 55 -7.03 8.77 5.82
C THR A 55 -7.94 7.87 6.65
N ARG A 56 -8.63 8.45 7.64
CA ARG A 56 -9.56 7.71 8.51
C ARG A 56 -10.55 8.66 9.18
N ASP A 57 -11.86 8.40 9.04
CA ASP A 57 -12.90 9.31 9.53
C ASP A 57 -12.81 9.59 11.04
N ASN A 58 -12.45 8.57 11.82
CA ASN A 58 -12.41 8.66 13.28
C ASN A 58 -11.06 9.15 13.84
N ASN A 59 -10.04 9.32 13.00
CA ASN A 59 -8.66 9.67 13.38
C ASN A 59 -8.02 8.79 14.49
N LEU A 60 -8.60 7.63 14.82
CA LEU A 60 -8.01 6.71 15.78
C LEU A 60 -6.80 6.01 15.15
N PRO A 61 -5.71 5.77 15.90
CA PRO A 61 -4.55 5.06 15.38
C PRO A 61 -4.92 3.73 14.72
N ALA A 62 -4.20 3.40 13.65
CA ALA A 62 -4.39 2.16 12.90
C ALA A 62 -3.06 1.46 12.67
N THR A 63 -3.08 0.15 12.70
CA THR A 63 -1.92 -0.70 12.42
C THR A 63 -1.94 -1.22 10.98
N PHE A 64 -0.76 -1.43 10.43
CA PHE A 64 -0.59 -1.93 9.06
C PHE A 64 0.76 -2.64 8.91
N GLU A 65 0.90 -3.36 7.80
CA GLU A 65 2.15 -3.98 7.37
C GLU A 65 2.52 -3.55 5.95
N ILE A 66 3.83 -3.51 5.68
CA ILE A 66 4.39 -3.50 4.33
C ILE A 66 5.06 -4.84 4.11
N GLN A 67 4.68 -5.50 3.02
CA GLN A 67 5.18 -6.81 2.62
C GLN A 67 5.78 -6.73 1.23
N LEU A 68 6.82 -7.52 0.98
CA LEU A 68 7.44 -7.65 -0.35
C LEU A 68 7.37 -9.09 -0.84
N SER A 69 7.25 -9.26 -2.16
CA SER A 69 7.40 -10.54 -2.84
C SER A 69 8.52 -10.47 -3.87
N GLY A 70 9.31 -11.55 -4.00
CA GLY A 70 10.24 -11.74 -5.13
C GLY A 70 9.62 -12.49 -6.31
N GLY A 71 8.33 -12.84 -6.22
CA GLY A 71 7.61 -13.68 -7.19
C GLY A 71 7.05 -14.95 -6.56
N GLY A 72 6.18 -15.65 -7.28
CA GLY A 72 5.63 -16.95 -6.85
C GLY A 72 4.54 -16.89 -5.76
N GLY A 73 4.03 -15.69 -5.45
CA GLY A 73 2.87 -15.49 -4.57
C GLY A 73 3.16 -15.45 -3.07
N GLN A 74 4.42 -15.68 -2.64
CA GLN A 74 4.82 -15.53 -1.25
C GLN A 74 5.13 -14.07 -0.93
N PHE A 75 4.60 -13.56 0.19
CA PHE A 75 4.88 -12.22 0.71
C PHE A 75 5.55 -12.32 2.08
N LEU A 76 6.56 -11.47 2.31
CA LEU A 76 7.27 -11.36 3.58
C LEU A 76 7.07 -9.96 4.15
N THR A 77 6.66 -9.88 5.41
CA THR A 77 6.55 -8.60 6.14
C THR A 77 7.94 -8.02 6.37
N VAL A 78 8.16 -6.82 5.83
CA VAL A 78 9.42 -6.06 5.97
C VAL A 78 9.26 -4.84 6.89
N TYR A 79 8.01 -4.44 7.17
CA TYR A 79 7.67 -3.38 8.10
C TYR A 79 6.31 -3.67 8.73
N SER A 80 6.19 -3.43 10.04
CA SER A 80 4.92 -3.38 10.76
C SER A 80 4.90 -2.08 11.57
N GLY A 81 3.80 -1.34 11.55
CA GLY A 81 3.74 -0.07 12.25
C GLY A 81 2.33 0.42 12.53
N THR A 82 2.28 1.57 13.19
CA THR A 82 1.06 2.29 13.54
C THR A 82 1.09 3.65 12.87
N VAL A 83 0.00 4.01 12.18
CA VAL A 83 -0.26 5.38 11.75
C VAL A 83 -1.17 6.06 12.77
N SER A 84 -0.79 7.27 13.17
CA SER A 84 -1.56 8.15 14.06
C SER A 84 -1.74 9.56 13.50
N GLU A 85 -1.17 9.84 12.34
CA GLU A 85 -1.32 11.10 11.62
C GLU A 85 -1.84 10.82 10.21
N TYR A 86 -2.87 11.57 9.80
CA TYR A 86 -3.63 11.31 8.57
C TYR A 86 -3.55 12.51 7.61
N GLY A 87 -3.87 12.28 6.33
CA GLY A 87 -3.95 13.33 5.30
C GLY A 87 -2.60 13.86 4.81
N LYS A 88 -1.50 13.17 5.11
CA LYS A 88 -0.14 13.53 4.66
C LYS A 88 0.69 12.28 4.37
N LEU A 89 1.67 12.41 3.47
CA LEU A 89 2.65 11.35 3.21
C LEU A 89 3.61 11.18 4.40
N ILE A 90 3.67 9.97 4.94
CA ILE A 90 4.62 9.57 5.99
C ILE A 90 5.51 8.48 5.44
N SER A 91 6.83 8.62 5.60
CA SER A 91 7.82 7.66 5.11
C SER A 91 8.10 6.55 6.12
N TYR A 92 8.03 5.31 5.65
CA TYR A 92 8.26 4.09 6.42
C TYR A 92 9.45 3.33 5.81
N PRO A 93 10.67 3.52 6.35
CA PRO A 93 11.86 2.84 5.86
C PRO A 93 11.95 1.40 6.36
N PHE A 94 12.58 0.54 5.57
CA PHE A 94 12.88 -0.85 5.91
C PHE A 94 14.15 -1.33 5.18
N LYS A 95 14.60 -2.56 5.46
CA LYS A 95 15.79 -3.11 4.82
C LYS A 95 15.54 -3.31 3.32
N GLY A 96 16.22 -2.52 2.50
CA GLY A 96 16.09 -2.56 1.05
C GLY A 96 16.32 -3.94 0.45
N THR A 97 15.34 -4.43 -0.32
CA THR A 97 15.36 -5.75 -0.97
C THR A 97 14.83 -5.63 -2.39
N THR A 98 15.33 -6.49 -3.30
CA THR A 98 14.77 -6.59 -4.65
C THR A 98 13.43 -7.32 -4.59
N ALA A 99 12.39 -6.72 -5.15
CA ALA A 99 11.04 -7.27 -5.12
C ALA A 99 10.33 -7.09 -6.47
N SER A 100 9.44 -8.03 -6.80
CA SER A 100 8.50 -7.92 -7.91
C SER A 100 7.21 -7.22 -7.49
N ASP A 101 6.81 -7.36 -6.22
CA ASP A 101 5.56 -6.81 -5.72
C ASP A 101 5.74 -6.21 -4.33
N LEU A 102 4.99 -5.14 -4.08
CA LEU A 102 4.83 -4.51 -2.78
C LEU A 102 3.38 -4.62 -2.35
N ARG A 103 3.12 -5.00 -1.11
CA ARG A 103 1.77 -5.07 -0.56
C ARG A 103 1.68 -4.29 0.75
N ILE A 104 0.62 -3.53 0.90
CA ILE A 104 0.25 -2.89 2.15
C ILE A 104 -0.97 -3.62 2.70
N VAL A 105 -0.87 -4.17 3.91
CA VAL A 105 -1.96 -4.90 4.59
C VAL A 105 -2.48 -4.04 5.74
N LEU A 106 -3.79 -3.85 5.79
CA LEU A 106 -4.46 -3.14 6.86
C LEU A 106 -4.75 -4.09 8.02
N ASN A 107 -4.43 -3.70 9.25
CA ASN A 107 -4.70 -4.52 10.45
C ASN A 107 -5.86 -3.98 11.30
N ASP A 108 -6.52 -2.93 10.80
CA ASP A 108 -7.66 -2.25 11.43
C ASP A 108 -8.74 -1.92 10.40
N ASP A 109 -9.98 -1.75 10.88
CA ASP A 109 -11.14 -1.52 10.02
C ASP A 109 -11.29 -0.07 9.57
N ARG A 110 -11.91 0.11 8.39
CA ARG A 110 -12.20 1.40 7.77
C ARG A 110 -10.98 2.31 7.69
N VAL A 111 -9.85 1.77 7.25
CA VAL A 111 -8.63 2.54 7.00
C VAL A 111 -8.52 2.78 5.50
N SER A 112 -8.26 4.03 5.14
CA SER A 112 -8.10 4.43 3.74
C SER A 112 -6.64 4.77 3.45
N ILE A 113 -6.19 4.44 2.24
CA ILE A 113 -4.91 4.86 1.68
C ILE A 113 -5.24 5.82 0.53
N ALA A 114 -4.78 7.06 0.65
CA ALA A 114 -4.97 8.10 -0.35
C ALA A 114 -3.81 8.13 -1.35
N GLU A 115 -2.56 7.94 -0.90
CA GLU A 115 -1.39 8.04 -1.76
C GLU A 115 -0.28 7.07 -1.34
N VAL A 116 0.44 6.51 -2.31
CA VAL A 116 1.61 5.65 -2.09
C VAL A 116 2.76 6.06 -3.02
N LYS A 117 3.97 6.21 -2.46
CA LYS A 117 5.21 6.47 -3.21
C LYS A 117 6.33 5.55 -2.75
N PHE A 118 7.12 5.02 -3.68
CA PHE A 118 8.27 4.14 -3.43
C PHE A 118 9.38 4.36 -4.46
#